data_AF-A0A7C2LG02-F1
#
_entry.id   AF-A0A7C2LG02-F1
#
_cell.length_a   1.000
_cell.length_b   1.000
_cell.length_c   1.000
_cell.angle_alpha   90.00
_cell.angle_beta   90.00
_cell.angle_gamma   90.00
#
_symmetry.space_group_name_H-M   'P 1'
#
loop_
_entity.id
_entity.type
_entity.pdbx_description
1 polymer ?
#
loop_
_entity_poly.entity_id
_entity_poly.type
_entity_poly.pdbx_seq_one_letter_code
_entity_poly.pdbx_strand_id
1 'polypeptide(L)'
;METVLYLFRVLKVTSPKDVRLVLKLARKLGVTYYDSSYLAASWELGTVLVTDDEKLRRRGEEGGNALERVLGGGVKTIPTKELIRELQKTR
;
A
#
# COMPACT_ATOMS: atom_id res chain seq x y z
N MET A 1 -14.21 7.31 -22.69
CA MET A 1 -14.60 7.08 -21.29
C MET A 1 -14.72 5.59 -20.97
N GLU A 2 -15.29 4.77 -21.88
CA GLU A 2 -15.41 3.31 -21.71
C GLU A 2 -14.08 2.58 -21.44
N THR A 3 -12.99 2.95 -22.12
CA THR A 3 -11.67 2.34 -21.93
C THR A 3 -11.14 2.46 -20.49
N VAL A 4 -11.36 3.61 -19.85
CA VAL A 4 -10.88 3.85 -18.47
C VAL A 4 -11.67 2.99 -17.48
N LEU A 5 -12.99 2.90 -17.66
CA LEU A 5 -13.85 2.04 -16.83
C LEU A 5 -13.50 0.55 -17.00
N TYR A 6 -13.19 0.13 -18.24
CA TYR A 6 -12.71 -1.21 -18.51
C TYR A 6 -11.39 -1.51 -17.78
N LEU A 7 -10.41 -0.59 -17.83
CA LEU A 7 -9.15 -0.74 -17.11
C LEU A 7 -9.36 -0.81 -15.60
N PHE A 8 -10.25 0.01 -15.04
CA PHE A 8 -10.54 -0.02 -13.60
C PHE A 8 -11.06 -1.39 -13.15
N ARG A 9 -11.92 -2.01 -13.98
CA ARG A 9 -12.44 -3.35 -13.72
C ARG A 9 -11.35 -4.42 -13.83
N VAL A 10 -10.53 -4.39 -14.88
CA VAL A 10 -9.47 -5.40 -15.10
C VAL A 10 -8.39 -5.32 -14.01
N LEU A 11 -7.99 -4.11 -13.63
CA LEU A 11 -6.98 -3.87 -12.59
C LEU A 11 -7.56 -3.99 -11.18
N LYS A 12 -8.88 -4.14 -11.03
CA LYS A 12 -9.59 -4.14 -9.73
C LYS A 12 -9.20 -2.92 -8.88
N VAL A 13 -9.30 -1.73 -9.48
CA VAL A 13 -8.93 -0.47 -8.83
C VAL A 13 -9.68 -0.32 -7.51
N THR A 14 -8.94 0.06 -6.48
CA THR A 14 -9.42 0.15 -5.10
C THR A 14 -9.06 1.51 -4.51
N SER A 15 -9.72 1.85 -3.41
CA SER A 15 -9.42 3.02 -2.59
C SER A 15 -9.54 2.67 -1.11
N PRO A 16 -8.78 3.33 -0.22
CA PRO A 16 -9.00 3.23 1.21
C PRO A 16 -10.45 3.54 1.58
N LYS A 17 -11.02 2.75 2.48
CA LYS A 17 -12.37 2.93 3.02
C LYS A 17 -12.38 4.02 4.09
N ASP A 18 -11.31 4.13 4.89
CA ASP A 18 -11.21 5.16 5.93
C ASP A 18 -10.24 6.30 5.56
N VAL A 19 -10.79 7.42 5.08
CA VAL A 19 -10.01 8.64 4.79
C VAL A 19 -9.30 9.19 6.03
N ARG A 20 -9.87 9.02 7.23
CA ARG A 20 -9.25 9.49 8.48
C ARG A 20 -8.01 8.65 8.80
N LEU A 21 -8.04 7.37 8.48
CA LEU A 21 -6.88 6.50 8.61
C LEU A 21 -5.74 6.97 7.71
N VAL A 22 -6.03 7.29 6.44
CA VAL A 22 -5.06 7.82 5.49
C VAL A 22 -4.37 9.08 6.06
N LEU A 23 -5.15 10.07 6.51
CA LEU A 23 -4.60 11.29 7.10
C LEU A 23 -3.80 11.03 8.38
N LYS A 24 -4.25 10.10 9.23
CA LYS A 24 -3.55 9.72 10.46
C LYS A 24 -2.19 9.09 10.14
N LEU A 25 -2.13 8.21 9.14
CA LEU A 25 -0.89 7.61 8.65
C LEU A 25 0.04 8.65 8.03
N ALA A 26 -0.46 9.51 7.14
CA ALA A 26 0.34 10.58 6.52
C ALA A 26 1.05 11.43 7.59
N ARG A 27 0.29 11.87 8.61
CA ARG A 27 0.82 12.66 9.71
C ARG A 27 1.82 11.87 10.56
N LYS A 28 1.47 10.65 10.98
CA LYS A 28 2.30 9.87 11.93
C LYS A 28 3.58 9.37 11.30
N LEU A 29 3.53 9.02 10.02
CA LEU A 29 4.66 8.52 9.27
C LEU A 29 5.41 9.63 8.55
N GLY A 30 4.94 10.88 8.53
CA GLY A 30 5.60 11.98 7.81
C GLY A 30 5.76 11.68 6.31
N VAL A 31 4.71 11.12 5.70
CA VAL A 31 4.64 10.81 4.27
C VAL A 31 3.49 11.57 3.63
N THR A 32 3.42 11.56 2.30
CA THR A 32 2.33 12.25 1.60
C THR A 32 0.99 11.54 1.81
N TYR A 33 -0.12 12.24 1.56
CA TYR A 33 -1.45 11.63 1.55
C TYR A 33 -1.50 10.45 0.57
N TYR A 34 -0.88 10.58 -0.61
CA TYR A 34 -0.81 9.52 -1.61
C TYR A 34 -0.04 8.29 -1.10
N ASP A 35 1.13 8.48 -0.49
CA ASP A 35 1.89 7.35 0.05
C ASP A 35 1.11 6.60 1.14
N SER A 36 0.47 7.36 2.03
CA SER A 36 -0.35 6.79 3.10
C SER A 36 -1.62 6.11 2.60
N SER A 37 -2.16 6.51 1.43
CA SER A 37 -3.36 5.89 0.88
C SER A 37 -3.06 4.48 0.36
N TYR A 38 -1.87 4.27 -0.22
CA TYR A 38 -1.41 2.92 -0.58
C TYR A 38 -1.23 2.03 0.65
N LEU A 39 -0.61 2.55 1.72
CA LEU A 39 -0.46 1.80 2.98
C LEU A 39 -1.80 1.43 3.60
N ALA A 40 -2.74 2.37 3.68
CA ALA A 40 -4.07 2.15 4.22
C ALA A 40 -4.85 1.11 3.39
N ALA A 41 -4.88 1.26 2.06
CA ALA A 41 -5.59 0.32 1.18
C ALA A 41 -5.01 -1.09 1.28
N SER A 42 -3.68 -1.24 1.27
CA SER A 42 -3.03 -2.55 1.41
C SER A 42 -3.34 -3.19 2.76
N TRP A 43 -3.31 -2.42 3.85
CA TRP A 43 -3.68 -2.92 5.18
C TRP A 43 -5.15 -3.35 5.26
N GLU A 44 -6.08 -2.51 4.81
CA GLU A 44 -7.52 -2.80 4.82
C GLU A 44 -7.89 -4.03 3.98
N LEU A 45 -7.11 -4.32 2.93
CA LEU A 45 -7.30 -5.48 2.06
C LEU A 45 -6.49 -6.71 2.51
N GLY A 46 -5.61 -6.57 3.51
CA GLY A 46 -4.70 -7.64 3.92
C GLY A 46 -3.72 -8.07 2.83
N THR A 47 -3.28 -7.14 1.96
CA THR A 47 -2.41 -7.44 0.81
C THR A 47 -1.01 -6.82 0.96
N VAL A 48 -0.09 -7.32 0.15
CA VAL A 48 1.26 -6.76 0.03
C VAL A 48 1.22 -5.49 -0.81
N LEU A 49 1.86 -4.43 -0.33
CA LEU A 49 2.10 -3.22 -1.11
C LEU A 49 3.32 -3.43 -2.02
N VAL A 50 3.10 -3.40 -3.34
CA VAL A 50 4.19 -3.41 -4.32
C VAL A 50 4.58 -1.97 -4.62
N THR A 51 5.82 -1.59 -4.31
CA THR A 51 6.34 -0.25 -4.62
C THR A 51 7.86 -0.27 -4.77
N ASP A 52 8.37 0.44 -5.77
CA ASP A 52 9.81 0.65 -5.94
C ASP A 52 10.34 1.85 -5.13
N ASP A 53 9.45 2.65 -4.52
CA ASP A 53 9.83 3.71 -3.58
C ASP A 53 10.40 3.11 -2.29
N GLU A 54 11.72 3.19 -2.15
CA GLU A 54 12.43 2.66 -0.99
C GLU A 54 12.08 3.39 0.31
N LYS A 55 11.81 4.69 0.27
CA LYS A 55 11.43 5.45 1.48
C LYS A 55 10.07 4.98 1.97
N LEU A 56 9.12 4.72 1.06
CA LEU A 56 7.80 4.21 1.44
C LEU A 56 7.87 2.80 2.00
N ARG A 57 8.65 1.89 1.38
CA ARG A 57 8.87 0.54 1.92
C ARG A 57 9.41 0.58 3.35
N ARG A 58 10.49 1.35 3.57
CA ARG A 58 11.05 1.55 4.90
C ARG A 58 10.02 2.12 5.87
N ARG A 59 9.22 3.12 5.49
CA ARG A 59 8.16 3.66 6.36
C ARG A 59 7.04 2.65 6.65
N GLY A 60 6.74 1.75 5.72
CA GLY A 60 5.72 0.70 5.85
C GLY A 60 6.16 -0.51 6.70
N GLU A 61 7.46 -0.80 6.72
CA GLU A 61 8.06 -1.90 7.49
C GLU A 61 8.64 -1.42 8.83
N GLU A 62 9.46 -0.37 8.80
CA GLU A 62 10.16 0.23 9.94
C GLU A 62 9.32 1.28 10.67
N GLY A 63 8.12 1.61 10.15
CA GLY A 63 7.16 2.49 10.84
C GLY A 63 6.80 2.01 12.25
N GLY A 64 7.07 0.73 12.55
CA GLY A 64 7.19 0.18 13.90
C GLY A 64 6.07 0.64 14.84
N ASN A 65 6.44 1.26 15.96
CA ASN A 65 5.51 1.79 16.97
C ASN A 65 4.43 2.74 16.41
N ALA A 66 4.71 3.48 15.33
CA ALA A 66 3.71 4.39 14.75
C ALA A 66 2.64 3.63 13.97
N LEU A 67 3.05 2.62 13.19
CA LEU A 67 2.12 1.72 12.50
C LEU A 67 1.37 0.85 13.50
N GLU A 68 2.04 0.26 14.48
CA GLU A 68 1.41 -0.54 15.53
C GLU A 68 0.31 0.25 16.27
N ARG A 69 0.57 1.51 16.62
CA ARG A 69 -0.43 2.38 17.28
C ARG A 69 -1.61 2.79 16.39
N VAL A 70 -1.48 2.67 15.07
CA VAL A 70 -2.50 3.12 14.12
C VAL A 70 -3.27 1.94 13.53
N LEU A 71 -2.58 0.84 13.23
CA LEU A 71 -3.03 -0.32 12.48
C LEU A 71 -3.00 -1.63 13.29
N GLY A 72 -2.33 -1.66 14.46
CA GLY A 72 -2.07 -2.91 15.21
C GLY A 72 -1.12 -3.88 14.51
N GLY A 73 -0.29 -3.37 13.59
CA GLY A 73 0.68 -4.15 12.82
C GLY A 73 1.36 -3.31 11.73
N GLY A 74 2.29 -3.92 10.99
CA GLY A 74 2.94 -3.33 9.82
C GLY A 74 2.22 -3.62 8.50
N VAL A 75 2.67 -2.97 7.42
CA VAL A 75 2.24 -3.27 6.05
C VAL A 75 3.39 -3.96 5.34
N LYS A 76 3.18 -5.20 4.88
CA LYS A 76 4.22 -5.91 4.11
C LYS A 76 4.41 -5.21 2.78
N THR A 77 5.67 -4.92 2.43
CA THR A 77 6.01 -4.28 1.16
C THR A 77 7.01 -5.09 0.36
N ILE A 78 6.97 -5.00 -0.98
CA ILE A 78 7.98 -5.61 -1.86
C ILE A 78 8.28 -4.69 -3.06
N PRO A 79 9.49 -4.74 -3.64
CA PRO A 79 9.79 -4.08 -4.90
C PRO A 79 9.19 -4.85 -6.09
N THR A 80 9.01 -4.19 -7.23
CA THR A 80 8.44 -4.80 -8.44
C THR A 80 9.23 -6.01 -8.91
N LYS A 81 10.57 -5.97 -8.78
CA LYS A 81 11.46 -7.09 -9.12
C LYS A 81 11.14 -8.38 -8.35
N GLU A 82 10.64 -8.26 -7.13
CA GLU A 82 10.32 -9.42 -6.29
C GLU A 82 8.98 -10.03 -6.72
N LEU A 83 7.97 -9.19 -6.97
CA LEU A 83 6.70 -9.62 -7.55
C LEU A 83 6.92 -10.42 -8.84
N ILE A 84 7.75 -9.90 -9.76
CA ILE A 84 8.05 -10.57 -11.03
C ILE A 84 8.66 -11.95 -10.80
N ARG A 85 9.60 -12.08 -9.84
CA ARG A 85 10.22 -13.37 -9.51
C ARG A 85 9.20 -14.35 -8.94
N GLU A 86 8.27 -13.92 -8.10
CA GLU A 86 7.21 -14.78 -7.56
C GLU A 86 6.25 -15.26 -8.65
N LEU A 87 5.85 -14.36 -9.56
CA LEU A 87 4.98 -14.70 -10.69
C LEU A 87 5.65 -15.69 -11.67
N GLN A 88 6.97 -15.61 -11.83
CA GLN A 88 7.73 -16.57 -12.66
C GLN A 88 7.81 -17.97 -12.04
N LYS A 89 7.82 -18.08 -10.70
CA LYS A 89 7.81 -19.39 -10.01
C LYS A 89 6.45 -20.10 -10.06
N THR A 90 5.39 -19.34 -10.31
CA THR A 90 4.00 -19.83 -10.35
C THR A 90 3.57 -20.20 -11.78
N ARG A 91 4.48 -20.05 -12.76
CA ARG A 91 4.35 -20.53 -14.13
C ARG A 91 5.09 -21.84 -14.30
#